data_AF-A0A7R9WU17-F1
#
_entry.id   AF-A0A7R9WU17-F1
#
_cell.length_a   1.000
_cell.length_b   1.000
_cell.length_c   1.000
_cell.angle_alpha   90.00
_cell.angle_beta   90.00
_cell.angle_gamma   90.00
#
_symmetry.space_group_name_H-M   'P 1'
#
loop_
_entity.id
_entity.type
_entity.pdbx_description
1 polymer ?
#
loop_
_entity_poly.entity_id
_entity_poly.type
_entity_poly.pdbx_seq_one_letter_code
_entity_poly.pdbx_strand_id
1 'polypeptide(L)'
;KFESIMQDFLVQQSQGRGLNLEDAVLPIAVSGFDLQTMSGVLLKRGSMARAARASATFPLLFQPVGWKIAGANQTSSSNAIANANSSSDSDGSTNDDGGHNNDE
;
A
#
# COMPACT_ATOMS: atom_id res chain seq x y z
N LYS A 1 -31.10 -2.98 31.27
CA LYS A 1 -29.79 -3.18 31.96
C LYS A 1 -28.71 -3.65 30.97
N PHE A 2 -28.87 -4.79 30.30
CA PHE A 2 -27.89 -5.25 29.29
C PHE A 2 -27.79 -4.33 28.06
N GLU A 3 -28.92 -3.90 27.53
CA GLU A 3 -28.99 -2.96 26.40
C GLU A 3 -28.26 -1.64 26.68
N SER A 4 -28.40 -1.12 27.91
CA SER A 4 -27.72 0.07 28.41
C SER A 4 -26.19 -0.10 28.42
N ILE A 5 -25.71 -1.27 28.88
CA ILE A 5 -24.28 -1.61 28.93
C ILE A 5 -23.71 -1.74 27.51
N MET A 6 -24.46 -2.34 26.58
CA MET A 6 -24.07 -2.44 25.19
C MET A 6 -24.03 -1.07 24.51
N GLN A 7 -25.01 -0.22 24.79
CA GLN A 7 -25.06 1.14 24.27
C GLN A 7 -23.89 1.97 24.78
N ASP A 8 -23.57 1.90 26.07
CA ASP A 8 -22.43 2.61 26.66
C ASP A 8 -21.10 2.11 26.11
N PHE A 9 -20.93 0.79 25.93
CA PHE A 9 -19.74 0.21 25.34
C PHE A 9 -19.52 0.67 23.89
N LEU A 10 -20.58 0.67 23.08
CA LEU A 10 -20.54 1.14 21.69
C LEU A 10 -20.28 2.65 21.59
N VAL A 11 -20.90 3.45 22.47
CA VAL A 11 -20.68 4.90 22.53
C VAL A 11 -19.25 5.21 22.94
N GLN A 12 -18.72 4.54 23.97
CA GLN A 12 -17.36 4.75 24.47
C GLN A 12 -16.29 4.34 23.44
N GLN A 13 -16.55 3.30 22.65
CA GLN A 13 -15.66 2.86 21.56
C GLN A 13 -15.74 3.78 20.32
N SER A 14 -16.85 4.50 20.14
CA SER A 14 -17.10 5.38 18.98
C SER A 14 -16.57 6.83 19.13
N GLN A 15 -16.14 7.23 20.34
CA GLN A 15 -15.68 8.61 20.58
C GLN A 15 -14.27 8.84 20.04
N GLY A 16 -14.19 9.21 18.75
CA GLY A 16 -13.14 10.08 18.21
C GLY A 16 -11.94 9.42 17.52
N ARG A 17 -11.78 8.09 17.59
CA ARG A 17 -10.80 7.36 16.76
C ARG A 17 -11.53 6.47 15.77
N GLY A 18 -11.34 6.71 14.47
CA GLY A 18 -11.80 5.77 13.45
C GLY A 18 -11.22 4.39 13.73
N LEU A 19 -12.07 3.36 13.68
CA LEU A 19 -11.65 1.98 13.90
C LEU A 19 -10.71 1.54 12.76
N ASN A 20 -9.51 1.11 13.11
CA ASN A 20 -8.57 0.52 12.17
C ASN A 20 -8.54 -1.01 12.32
N LEU A 21 -8.13 -1.70 11.26
CA LEU A 21 -8.03 -3.15 11.22
C LEU A 21 -6.93 -3.68 12.16
N GLU A 22 -5.83 -2.95 12.28
CA GLU A 22 -4.69 -3.30 13.16
C GLU A 22 -5.01 -3.17 14.65
N ASP A 23 -6.04 -2.40 14.99
CA ASP A 23 -6.48 -2.17 16.37
C ASP A 23 -7.59 -3.17 16.79
N ALA A 24 -7.91 -4.14 15.93
CA ALA A 24 -8.96 -5.12 16.19
C ALA A 24 -8.55 -6.08 17.32
N VAL A 25 -9.51 -6.39 18.21
CA VAL A 25 -9.33 -7.33 19.33
C VAL A 25 -9.00 -8.75 18.84
N LEU A 26 -9.46 -9.10 17.63
CA LEU A 26 -9.24 -10.40 17.00
C LEU A 26 -8.47 -10.23 15.69
N PRO A 27 -7.65 -11.23 15.29
CA PRO A 27 -7.01 -11.22 13.98
C PRO A 27 -8.07 -11.25 12.87
N ILE A 28 -8.17 -10.15 12.14
CA ILE A 28 -9.11 -10.01 11.02
C ILE A 28 -8.37 -9.53 9.77
N ALA A 29 -8.88 -9.93 8.61
CA ALA A 29 -8.50 -9.39 7.33
C ALA A 29 -9.75 -9.30 6.45
N VAL A 30 -9.79 -8.31 5.58
CA VAL A 30 -10.92 -8.09 4.68
C VAL A 30 -10.49 -8.37 3.25
N SER A 31 -11.25 -9.18 2.52
CA SER A 31 -11.04 -9.39 1.09
C SER A 31 -11.55 -8.19 0.30
N GLY A 32 -10.75 -7.75 -0.66
CA GLY A 32 -11.13 -6.77 -1.67
C GLY A 32 -10.72 -7.23 -3.05
N PHE A 33 -11.14 -6.48 -4.07
CA PHE A 33 -10.75 -6.69 -5.45
C PHE A 33 -10.12 -5.40 -6.00
N ASP A 34 -8.87 -5.48 -6.43
CA ASP A 34 -8.15 -4.37 -7.04
C ASP A 34 -8.54 -4.26 -8.52
N LEU A 35 -9.23 -3.17 -8.85
CA LEU A 35 -9.71 -2.90 -10.20
C LEU A 35 -8.60 -2.47 -11.17
N GLN A 36 -7.44 -2.03 -10.68
CA GLN A 36 -6.33 -1.64 -11.53
C GLN A 36 -5.54 -2.88 -12.00
N THR A 37 -5.27 -3.81 -11.10
CA THR A 37 -4.55 -5.05 -11.41
C THR A 37 -5.47 -6.23 -11.74
N MET A 38 -6.78 -6.06 -11.57
CA MET A 38 -7.81 -7.11 -11.74
C MET A 38 -7.52 -8.35 -10.87
N SER A 39 -7.10 -8.13 -9.62
CA SER A 39 -6.69 -9.19 -8.71
C SER A 39 -7.32 -9.07 -7.31
N GLY A 40 -7.47 -10.21 -6.62
CA GLY A 40 -7.92 -10.23 -5.23
C GLY A 40 -6.84 -9.72 -4.27
N VAL A 41 -7.23 -8.91 -3.28
CA VAL A 41 -6.32 -8.36 -2.28
C VAL A 41 -6.84 -8.60 -0.86
N LEU A 42 -5.92 -8.77 0.09
CA LEU A 42 -6.25 -8.85 1.52
C LEU A 42 -5.85 -7.56 2.22
N LEU A 43 -6.85 -6.86 2.76
CA LEU A 43 -6.69 -5.63 3.52
C LEU A 43 -6.50 -6.00 5.00
N LYS A 44 -5.33 -5.68 5.55
CA LYS A 44 -4.93 -6.04 6.93
C LYS A 44 -4.72 -4.83 7.85
N ARG A 45 -4.65 -3.62 7.30
CA ARG A 45 -4.37 -2.36 8.04
C ARG A 45 -5.17 -1.21 7.46
N GLY A 46 -5.44 -0.18 8.25
CA GLY A 46 -6.21 1.01 7.88
C GLY A 46 -7.68 0.93 8.30
N SER A 47 -8.48 1.89 7.84
CA SER A 47 -9.87 2.06 8.29
C SER A 47 -10.74 0.83 8.01
N MET A 48 -11.32 0.26 9.07
CA MET A 48 -12.22 -0.89 9.03
C MET A 48 -13.47 -0.59 8.19
N ALA A 49 -14.05 0.60 8.33
CA ALA A 49 -15.23 1.01 7.55
C ALA A 49 -14.93 1.08 6.05
N ARG A 50 -13.77 1.64 5.66
CA ARG A 50 -13.37 1.66 4.25
C ARG A 50 -13.09 0.24 3.72
N ALA A 51 -12.51 -0.63 4.55
CA ALA A 51 -12.21 -2.00 4.17
C ALA A 51 -13.51 -2.78 3.90
N ALA A 52 -14.47 -2.69 4.81
CA ALA A 52 -15.78 -3.30 4.66
C ALA A 52 -16.48 -2.81 3.39
N ARG A 53 -16.44 -1.49 3.11
CA ARG A 53 -16.99 -0.93 1.87
C ARG A 53 -16.28 -1.47 0.63
N ALA A 54 -14.95 -1.57 0.63
CA ALA A 54 -14.19 -2.13 -0.48
C ALA A 54 -14.56 -3.60 -0.76
N SER A 55 -14.85 -4.38 0.29
CA SER A 55 -15.27 -5.78 0.18
C SER A 55 -16.67 -5.95 -0.39
N ALA A 56 -17.61 -5.10 0.04
CA ALA A 56 -19.01 -5.17 -0.37
C ALA A 56 -19.31 -4.41 -1.68
N THR A 57 -18.31 -3.78 -2.30
CA THR A 57 -18.50 -3.00 -3.52
C THR A 57 -18.77 -3.93 -4.70
N PHE A 58 -19.91 -3.73 -5.35
CA PHE A 58 -20.21 -4.29 -6.67
C PHE A 58 -19.86 -3.27 -7.76
N PRO A 59 -19.05 -3.64 -8.76
CA PRO A 59 -18.82 -2.80 -9.92
C PRO A 59 -20.15 -2.34 -10.54
N LEU A 60 -20.19 -1.11 -11.04
CA LEU A 60 -21.36 -0.44 -11.63
C LEU A 60 -22.47 -0.03 -10.65
N LEU A 61 -22.53 -0.61 -9.45
CA LEU A 61 -23.53 -0.23 -8.43
C LEU A 61 -22.99 0.82 -7.45
N PHE A 62 -21.72 0.68 -7.05
CA PHE A 62 -21.07 1.60 -6.12
C PHE A 62 -19.77 2.14 -6.68
N GLN A 63 -19.47 3.40 -6.38
CA GLN A 63 -18.18 3.99 -6.72
C GLN A 63 -17.05 3.24 -5.98
N PRO A 64 -15.97 2.85 -6.69
CA PRO A 64 -14.82 2.18 -6.10
C PRO A 64 -14.23 2.97 -4.93
N VAL A 65 -13.74 2.24 -3.93
CA VAL A 65 -13.08 2.82 -2.77
C VAL A 65 -11.59 2.95 -3.06
N GLY A 66 -11.05 4.17 -3.03
CA GLY A 66 -9.61 4.37 -3.11
C GLY A 66 -8.91 3.72 -1.91
N TRP A 67 -7.88 2.91 -2.17
CA TRP A 67 -7.10 2.24 -1.13
C TRP A 67 -5.60 2.31 -1.46
N LYS A 68 -4.76 2.79 -0.54
CA LYS A 68 -3.31 2.86 -0.75
C LYS A 68 -2.68 1.54 -0.31
N ILE A 69 -2.20 0.76 -1.26
CA ILE A 69 -1.45 -0.47 -0.98
C ILE A 69 0.00 -0.06 -0.71
N ALA A 70 0.46 -0.18 0.53
CA ALA A 70 1.87 0.01 0.87
C ALA A 70 2.68 -1.14 0.23
N GLY A 71 3.34 -0.86 -0.90
CA GLY A 71 4.17 -1.84 -1.62
C GLY A 71 3.83 -2.04 -3.09
N ALA A 72 2.83 -1.37 -3.66
CA ALA A 72 2.64 -1.35 -5.11
C ALA A 72 3.68 -0.41 -5.75
N ASN A 73 4.95 -0.84 -5.78
CA ASN A 73 5.94 -0.27 -6.67
C ASN A 73 5.47 -0.50 -8.11
N GLN A 74 5.45 0.56 -8.89
CA GLN A 74 5.08 0.54 -10.29
C GLN A 74 6.10 -0.29 -11.08
N THR A 75 5.78 -1.54 -11.40
CA THR A 75 6.43 -2.28 -12.49
C THR A 75 5.64 -2.06 -13.77
N SER A 76 5.65 -0.81 -14.26
CA SER A 76 5.40 -0.53 -15.66
C SER A 76 6.69 -0.78 -16.44
N SER A 77 6.94 -2.04 -16.78
CA SER A 77 8.04 -2.42 -17.69
C SER A 77 7.52 -3.38 -18.75
N SER A 78 6.99 -2.80 -19.82
CA SER A 78 6.74 -3.49 -21.08
C SER A 78 8.05 -3.99 -21.70
N ASN A 79 8.07 -5.28 -22.06
CA ASN A 79 8.96 -6.01 -22.97
C ASN A 79 10.07 -5.24 -23.72
N ALA A 80 11.32 -5.71 -23.57
CA ALA A 80 12.27 -5.82 -24.67
C ALA A 80 13.12 -7.09 -24.51
N ILE A 81 12.84 -8.08 -25.35
CA ILE A 81 13.57 -9.34 -25.46
C ILE A 81 14.73 -9.13 -26.43
N ALA A 82 15.94 -9.51 -25.98
CA ALA A 82 17.15 -9.90 -26.71
C ALA A 82 17.72 -8.98 -27.81
N ASN A 83 18.97 -8.54 -27.63
CA ASN A 83 20.06 -9.06 -28.46
C ASN A 83 21.40 -8.93 -27.73
N ALA A 84 22.11 -10.05 -27.62
CA ALA A 84 23.50 -10.08 -27.21
C ALA A 84 24.36 -9.56 -28.37
N ASN A 85 25.25 -8.61 -28.09
CA ASN A 85 26.49 -8.50 -28.83
C ASN A 85 27.62 -8.14 -27.88
N SER A 86 28.59 -9.04 -27.95
CA SER A 86 29.91 -9.12 -27.35
C SER A 86 30.79 -7.88 -27.53
N SER A 87 31.58 -7.60 -26.49
CA SER A 87 33.01 -7.24 -26.49
C SER A 87 33.54 -6.20 -27.47
N SER A 88 34.19 -5.17 -26.92
CA SER A 88 35.58 -4.86 -27.30
C SER A 88 36.24 -3.94 -26.28
N ASP A 89 37.48 -4.30 -25.98
CA ASP A 89 38.45 -3.74 -25.05
C ASP A 89 38.81 -2.25 -25.26
N SER A 90 39.61 -1.77 -24.30
CA SER A 90 40.56 -0.63 -24.36
C SER A 90 39.91 0.75 -24.27
N ASP A 91 40.46 1.76 -23.60
CA ASP A 91 41.82 2.06 -23.16
C ASP A 91 41.73 3.28 -22.20
N GLY A 92 42.79 3.60 -21.47
CA GLY A 92 43.09 5.02 -21.19
C GLY A 92 42.95 5.53 -19.75
N SER A 93 44.03 5.30 -19.00
CA SER A 93 44.82 6.35 -18.32
C SER A 93 44.24 7.13 -17.11
N THR A 94 44.94 6.89 -15.99
CA THR A 94 45.22 7.72 -14.82
C THR A 94 45.16 9.24 -14.98
N ASN A 95 44.74 9.92 -13.90
CA ASN A 95 45.40 11.03 -13.18
C ASN A 95 44.34 11.67 -12.24
N ASP A 96 44.60 12.39 -11.17
CA ASP A 96 45.69 12.62 -10.20
C ASP A 96 45.10 13.69 -9.25
N ASP A 97 45.74 13.87 -8.10
CA ASP A 97 45.51 14.79 -6.98
C ASP A 97 44.65 16.06 -7.14
N GLY A 98 44.00 16.44 -6.02
CA GLY A 98 43.82 17.87 -5.71
C GLY A 98 42.65 18.20 -4.79
N GLY A 99 42.84 18.06 -3.47
CA GLY A 99 41.95 18.65 -2.48
C GLY A 99 41.97 20.18 -2.47
N HIS A 100 40.87 20.79 -2.05
CA HIS A 100 40.85 22.14 -1.45
C HIS A 100 39.67 22.26 -0.49
N ASN A 101 40.00 22.45 0.79
CA ASN A 101 39.11 23.00 1.81
C ASN A 101 38.79 24.45 1.46
N ASN A 102 37.66 24.97 1.93
CA ASN A 102 37.64 26.18 2.74
C ASN A 102 36.29 26.33 3.43
N ASP A 103 36.39 26.50 4.74
CA ASP A 103 35.37 26.96 5.66
C ASP A 103 34.95 28.40 5.31
N GLU A 104 33.64 28.68 5.43
CA GLU A 104 33.11 29.98 5.84
C GLU A 104 31.76 29.77 6.55
#